data_AF-A0A2V5W638-F1
#
_entry.id   AF-A0A2V5W638-F1
#
_cell.length_a   1.000
_cell.length_b   1.000
_cell.length_c   1.000
_cell.angle_alpha   90.00
_cell.angle_beta   90.00
_cell.angle_gamma   90.00
#
_symmetry.space_group_name_H-M   'P 1'
#
loop_
_entity.id
_entity.type
_entity.pdbx_description
1 polymer ?
#
loop_
_entity_poly.entity_id
_entity_poly.type
_entity_poly.pdbx_seq_one_letter_code
_entity_poly.pdbx_strand_id
1 'polypeptide(L)'
;MLFVEFRFFWFFLAVFAVYWSLRENRTRKIWLLACSYLFYACWNWKFLFLIMASSALDYLVGSMLGRTDDPRKRRGWLIVSLTANLGTIAFFKYYNFFVTSAAALLAWLGLPASLHTLNIVIPVGVSFYTFHSMSYTIDVYRRKLEPVRSLLDLA
;
A
#
# COMPACT_ATOMS: atom_id res chain seq x y z
N MET A 1 -7.98 4.78 14.92
CA MET A 1 -7.04 5.14 16.00
C MET A 1 -5.83 5.80 15.37
N LEU A 2 -5.34 6.89 15.94
CA LEU A 2 -4.14 7.58 15.46
C LEU A 2 -2.98 7.42 16.46
N PHE A 3 -1.75 7.55 15.98
CA PHE A 3 -0.53 7.42 16.80
C PHE A 3 -0.45 8.42 17.95
N VAL A 4 -1.05 9.61 17.78
CA VAL A 4 -1.04 10.68 18.79
C VAL A 4 -2.11 10.51 19.88
N GLU A 5 -2.99 9.51 19.75
CA GLU A 5 -4.06 9.28 20.71
C GLU A 5 -3.61 8.43 21.89
N PHE A 6 -4.10 8.76 23.09
CA PHE A 6 -3.82 7.97 24.31
C PHE A 6 -4.30 6.52 24.21
N ARG A 7 -5.32 6.24 23.38
CA ARG A 7 -5.79 4.88 23.09
C ARG A 7 -4.70 4.02 22.42
N PHE A 8 -3.85 4.63 21.58
CA PHE A 8 -2.75 3.92 20.92
C PHE A 8 -1.72 3.43 21.94
N PHE A 9 -1.45 4.19 23.01
CA PHE A 9 -0.52 3.78 24.05
C PHE A 9 -0.92 2.46 24.71
N TRP A 10 -2.20 2.33 25.09
CA TRP A 10 -2.72 1.10 25.69
C TRP A 10 -2.72 -0.08 24.71
N PHE A 11 -3.11 0.17 23.45
CA PHE A 11 -3.02 -0.82 22.39
C PHE A 11 -1.57 -1.31 22.19
N PHE A 12 -0.62 -0.38 22.07
CA PHE A 12 0.80 -0.69 21.93
C PHE A 12 1.32 -1.52 23.11
N LEU A 13 0.97 -1.15 24.35
CA LEU A 13 1.38 -1.89 25.53
C LEU A 13 0.86 -3.33 25.51
N ALA A 14 -0.41 -3.54 25.13
CA ALA A 14 -1.00 -4.86 24.98
C ALA A 14 -0.32 -5.68 23.87
N VAL A 15 -0.10 -5.07 22.70
CA VAL A 15 0.60 -5.72 21.58
C VAL A 15 2.02 -6.12 21.98
N PHE A 16 2.74 -5.23 22.66
CA PHE A 16 4.10 -5.46 23.13
C PHE A 16 4.18 -6.58 24.18
N ALA A 17 3.25 -6.60 25.14
CA ALA A 17 3.18 -7.66 26.15
C ALA A 17 2.95 -9.04 25.53
N VAL A 18 1.99 -9.16 24.59
CA VAL A 18 1.72 -10.41 23.88
C VAL A 18 2.91 -10.81 23.01
N TYR A 19 3.52 -9.86 22.29
CA TYR A 19 4.71 -10.13 21.47
C TYR A 19 5.84 -10.78 22.28
N TRP A 20 6.10 -10.26 23.49
CA TRP A 20 7.14 -10.81 24.37
C TRP A 20 6.79 -12.18 24.94
N SER A 21 5.49 -12.46 25.14
CA SER A 21 5.01 -13.78 25.58
C SER A 21 5.13 -14.86 24.49
N LEU A 22 5.13 -14.48 23.21
CA LEU A 22 5.24 -15.43 22.10
C LEU A 22 6.69 -15.91 21.94
N ARG A 23 6.89 -17.22 21.84
CA ARG A 23 8.24 -17.83 21.73
C ARG A 23 8.71 -17.99 20.28
N GLU A 24 7.79 -18.26 19.35
CA GLU A 24 8.15 -18.55 17.97
C GLU A 24 8.15 -17.31 17.09
N ASN A 25 9.19 -17.14 16.25
CA ASN A 25 9.30 -15.99 15.36
C ASN A 25 8.13 -15.89 14.36
N ARG A 26 7.61 -17.03 13.88
CA ARG A 26 6.46 -17.05 12.97
C ARG A 26 5.19 -16.50 13.65
N THR A 27 4.91 -16.95 14.88
CA THR A 27 3.75 -16.45 15.65
C THR A 27 3.88 -14.96 15.97
N ARG A 28 5.09 -14.48 16.26
CA ARG A 28 5.38 -13.05 16.45
C ARG A 28 5.06 -12.23 15.20
N LYS A 29 5.51 -12.67 14.02
CA LYS A 29 5.20 -11.98 12.75
C LYS A 29 3.71 -11.94 12.47
N ILE A 30 3.00 -13.07 12.64
CA ILE A 30 1.54 -13.14 12.46
C ILE A 30 0.83 -12.20 13.43
N TRP A 31 1.24 -12.19 14.70
CA TRP A 31 0.69 -11.30 15.72
C TRP A 31 0.89 -9.83 15.36
N LEU A 32 2.12 -9.43 15.00
CA LEU A 32 2.42 -8.07 14.60
C LEU A 32 1.66 -7.65 13.34
N LEU A 33 1.56 -8.53 12.34
CA LEU A 33 0.79 -8.27 11.12
C LEU A 33 -0.69 -8.08 11.42
N ALA A 34 -1.29 -8.97 12.22
CA ALA A 34 -2.68 -8.86 12.64
C ALA A 34 -2.94 -7.56 13.41
N CYS A 35 -2.05 -7.19 14.33
CA CYS A 35 -2.14 -5.94 15.09
C CYS A 35 -1.98 -4.71 14.20
N SER A 36 -1.06 -4.74 13.23
CA SER A 36 -0.88 -3.68 12.23
C SER A 36 -2.15 -3.48 11.40
N TYR A 37 -2.75 -4.58 10.93
CA TYR A 37 -3.99 -4.53 10.16
C TYR A 37 -5.17 -4.05 10.99
N LEU A 38 -5.30 -4.49 12.26
CA LEU A 38 -6.32 -3.99 13.18
C LEU A 38 -6.15 -2.50 13.44
N PHE A 39 -4.92 -2.05 13.72
CA PHE A 39 -4.60 -0.63 13.92
C PHE A 39 -5.04 0.21 12.72
N TYR A 40 -4.69 -0.24 11.51
CA TYR A 40 -5.05 0.45 10.27
C TYR A 40 -6.55 0.40 9.98
N ALA A 41 -7.22 -0.74 10.23
CA ALA A 41 -8.66 -0.89 10.05
C ALA A 41 -9.47 0.00 11.02
N CYS A 42 -8.97 0.20 12.24
CA CYS A 42 -9.53 1.15 13.19
C CYS A 42 -9.39 2.62 12.74
N TRP A 43 -8.51 2.92 11.78
CA TRP A 43 -8.50 4.22 11.09
C TRP A 43 -9.53 4.23 9.95
N ASN A 44 -9.42 3.29 9.01
CA ASN A 44 -10.42 3.08 7.97
C ASN A 44 -10.26 1.68 7.33
N TRP A 45 -11.21 0.80 7.62
CA TRP A 45 -11.21 -0.58 7.13
C TRP A 45 -11.27 -0.71 5.60
N LYS A 46 -11.82 0.27 4.87
CA LYS A 46 -11.89 0.21 3.39
C LYS A 46 -10.51 0.22 2.74
N PHE A 47 -9.58 0.97 3.33
CA PHE A 47 -8.21 1.10 2.81
C PHE A 47 -7.30 -0.07 3.22
N LEU A 48 -7.77 -0.95 4.12
CA LEU A 48 -7.05 -2.19 4.42
C LEU A 48 -6.91 -3.05 3.16
N PHE A 49 -7.97 -3.16 2.36
CA PHE A 49 -7.94 -3.88 1.10
C PHE A 49 -6.90 -3.33 0.12
N LEU A 50 -6.68 -2.01 0.14
CA LEU A 50 -5.68 -1.36 -0.70
C LEU A 50 -4.26 -1.78 -0.30
N ILE A 51 -3.95 -1.78 1.00
CA ILE A 51 -2.65 -2.23 1.51
C ILE A 51 -2.44 -3.71 1.20
N MET A 52 -3.44 -4.56 1.49
CA MET A 52 -3.35 -6.00 1.19
C MET A 52 -3.13 -6.27 -0.30
N ALA A 53 -3.85 -5.57 -1.17
CA ALA A 53 -3.68 -5.69 -2.62
C ALA A 53 -2.30 -5.21 -3.09
N SER A 54 -1.82 -4.09 -2.54
CA SER A 54 -0.47 -3.56 -2.83
C SER A 54 0.60 -4.58 -2.43
N SER A 55 0.59 -5.05 -1.17
CA SER A 55 1.56 -6.03 -0.68
C SER A 55 1.52 -7.34 -1.46
N ALA A 56 0.32 -7.81 -1.85
CA ALA A 56 0.19 -8.99 -2.69
C ALA A 56 0.77 -8.79 -4.09
N LEU A 57 0.51 -7.65 -4.72
CA LEU A 57 1.07 -7.29 -6.02
C LEU A 57 2.60 -7.24 -5.97
N ASP A 58 3.16 -6.63 -4.94
CA ASP A 58 4.61 -6.51 -4.77
C ASP A 58 5.27 -7.85 -4.51
N TYR A 59 4.63 -8.71 -3.72
CA TYR A 59 5.08 -10.09 -3.52
C TYR A 59 5.12 -10.87 -4.84
N LEU A 60 4.05 -10.78 -5.63
CA LEU A 60 3.95 -11.44 -6.93
C LEU A 60 5.02 -10.92 -7.89
N VAL A 61 5.16 -9.59 -8.02
CA VAL A 61 6.16 -8.97 -8.89
C VAL A 61 7.58 -9.35 -8.46
N GLY A 62 7.89 -9.25 -7.16
CA GLY A 62 9.19 -9.66 -6.62
C GLY A 62 9.50 -11.13 -6.92
N SER A 63 8.53 -12.01 -6.70
CA SER A 63 8.67 -13.45 -6.99
C SER A 63 8.91 -13.71 -8.49
N MET A 64 8.14 -13.06 -9.37
CA MET A 64 8.30 -13.20 -10.82
C MET A 64 9.63 -12.65 -11.31
N LEU A 65 10.09 -11.52 -10.75
CA LEU A 65 11.42 -10.98 -11.00
C LEU A 65 12.51 -11.97 -10.55
N GLY A 66 12.32 -12.69 -9.44
CA GLY A 66 13.26 -13.72 -9.01
C GLY A 66 13.36 -14.92 -9.93
N ARG A 67 12.25 -15.30 -10.59
CA ARG A 67 12.14 -16.52 -11.40
C ARG A 67 12.59 -16.35 -12.85
N THR A 68 12.83 -15.12 -13.30
CA THR A 68 13.13 -14.86 -14.71
C THR A 68 14.43 -14.06 -14.88
N ASP A 69 15.31 -14.60 -15.71
CA ASP A 69 16.54 -13.93 -16.14
C ASP A 69 16.38 -13.14 -17.43
N ASP A 70 15.26 -13.32 -18.15
CA ASP A 70 14.99 -12.59 -19.39
C ASP A 70 14.80 -11.09 -19.09
N PRO A 71 15.70 -10.21 -19.59
CA PRO A 71 15.66 -8.79 -19.27
C PRO A 71 14.38 -8.10 -19.75
N ARG A 72 13.73 -8.58 -20.82
CA ARG A 72 12.47 -8.00 -21.31
C ARG A 72 11.33 -8.29 -20.35
N LYS A 73 11.21 -9.55 -19.90
CA LYS A 73 10.18 -9.95 -18.92
C LYS A 73 10.38 -9.25 -17.58
N ARG A 74 11.63 -9.16 -17.12
CA ARG A 74 11.97 -8.43 -15.89
C ARG A 74 11.54 -6.97 -15.97
N ARG A 75 11.83 -6.29 -17.08
CA ARG A 75 11.42 -4.90 -17.29
C ARG A 75 9.90 -4.75 -17.31
N GLY A 76 9.19 -5.69 -17.93
CA GLY A 76 7.72 -5.74 -17.92
C GLY A 76 7.16 -5.80 -16.50
N TRP A 77 7.66 -6.71 -15.67
CA TRP A 77 7.22 -6.84 -14.27
C TRP A 77 7.49 -5.58 -13.43
N LEU A 78 8.65 -4.93 -13.65
CA LEU A 78 8.95 -3.65 -13.00
C LEU A 78 7.95 -2.56 -13.43
N ILE A 79 7.64 -2.46 -14.73
CA ILE A 79 6.67 -1.49 -15.25
C ILE A 79 5.28 -1.72 -14.63
N VAL A 80 4.87 -2.98 -14.47
CA VAL A 80 3.60 -3.33 -13.80
C VAL A 80 3.59 -2.81 -12.36
N SER A 81 4.63 -3.08 -11.57
CA SER A 81 4.71 -2.58 -10.19
C SER A 81 4.73 -1.06 -10.12
N LEU A 82 5.54 -0.39 -10.94
CA LEU A 82 5.62 1.07 -10.94
C LEU A 82 4.28 1.70 -11.36
N THR A 83 3.63 1.16 -12.39
CA THR A 83 2.33 1.66 -12.86
C THR A 83 1.24 1.48 -11.80
N ALA A 84 1.19 0.33 -11.14
CA ALA A 84 0.21 0.07 -10.08
C ALA A 84 0.41 0.99 -8.86
N ASN A 85 1.66 1.14 -8.41
CA ASN A 85 2.03 1.95 -7.26
C ASN A 85 1.83 3.45 -7.53
N LEU A 86 2.39 3.97 -8.64
CA LEU A 86 2.20 5.37 -9.02
C LEU A 86 0.74 5.67 -9.37
N GLY A 87 0.03 4.73 -10.01
CA GLY A 87 -1.40 4.84 -10.26
C GLY A 87 -2.21 4.98 -8.99
N THR A 88 -1.86 4.23 -7.94
CA THR A 88 -2.49 4.34 -6.62
C THR A 88 -2.29 5.72 -6.01
N ILE A 89 -1.05 6.23 -5.97
CA ILE A 89 -0.79 7.60 -5.48
C ILE A 89 -1.53 8.63 -6.35
N ALA A 90 -1.45 8.50 -7.68
CA ALA A 90 -2.04 9.43 -8.61
C ALA A 90 -3.55 9.53 -8.41
N PHE A 91 -4.22 8.37 -8.30
CA PHE A 91 -5.65 8.29 -8.02
C PHE A 91 -5.99 8.97 -6.70
N PHE A 92 -5.44 8.53 -5.57
CA PHE A 92 -5.85 9.08 -4.28
C PHE A 92 -5.47 10.56 -4.09
N LYS A 93 -4.33 11.00 -4.61
CA LYS A 93 -3.83 12.35 -4.39
C LYS A 93 -4.43 13.38 -5.36
N TYR A 94 -4.67 13.01 -6.61
CA TYR A 94 -5.05 13.96 -7.66
C TYR A 94 -6.46 13.77 -8.20
N TYR A 95 -7.19 12.70 -7.84
CA TYR A 95 -8.55 12.47 -8.35
C TYR A 95 -9.46 13.67 -8.18
N ASN A 96 -9.54 14.24 -6.97
CA ASN A 96 -10.40 15.40 -6.71
C ASN A 96 -10.02 16.58 -7.60
N PHE A 97 -8.72 16.88 -7.73
CA PHE A 97 -8.22 17.95 -8.60
C PHE A 97 -8.59 17.74 -10.08
N PHE A 98 -8.45 16.50 -10.59
CA PHE A 98 -8.78 16.18 -11.97
C PHE A 98 -10.28 16.30 -12.23
N VAL A 99 -11.12 15.78 -11.33
CA VAL A 99 -12.58 15.84 -11.50
C VAL A 99 -13.09 17.27 -11.41
N THR A 100 -12.59 18.08 -10.47
CA THR A 100 -12.97 19.51 -10.39
C THR A 100 -12.53 20.28 -11.61
N SER A 101 -11.31 20.04 -12.12
CA SER A 101 -10.80 20.71 -13.32
C SER A 101 -11.57 20.31 -14.57
N ALA A 102 -11.88 19.02 -14.72
CA ALA A 102 -12.66 18.52 -15.84
C ALA A 102 -14.08 19.10 -15.86
N ALA A 103 -14.74 19.20 -14.70
CA ALA A 103 -16.06 19.81 -14.63
C ALA A 103 -16.04 21.33 -14.88
N ALA A 104 -15.02 22.04 -14.40
CA ALA A 104 -14.85 23.45 -14.74
C ALA A 104 -14.70 23.65 -16.26
N LEU A 105 -13.95 22.77 -16.92
CA LEU A 105 -13.79 22.78 -18.38
C LEU A 105 -15.10 22.44 -19.10
N LEU A 106 -15.85 21.44 -18.66
CA LEU A 106 -17.16 21.09 -19.24
C LEU A 106 -18.18 22.22 -19.07
N ALA A 107 -18.20 22.86 -17.91
CA ALA A 107 -19.03 24.03 -17.65
C ALA A 107 -18.65 25.20 -18.57
N TRP A 108 -17.35 25.44 -18.78
CA TRP A 108 -16.86 26.44 -19.74
C TRP A 108 -17.27 26.13 -21.19
N LEU A 109 -17.33 24.85 -21.56
CA LEU A 109 -17.83 24.38 -22.86
C LEU A 109 -19.37 24.40 -22.97
N GLY A 110 -20.09 24.89 -21.96
CA GLY A 110 -21.55 24.97 -21.98
C GLY A 110 -22.27 23.64 -21.70
N LEU A 111 -21.55 22.61 -21.23
CA LEU A 111 -22.10 21.33 -20.81
C LEU A 111 -22.15 21.29 -19.27
N PRO A 112 -23.28 21.65 -18.63
CA PRO A 112 -23.38 21.63 -17.18
C PRO A 112 -23.31 20.19 -16.67
N ALA A 113 -22.14 19.80 -16.15
CA ALA A 113 -21.96 18.51 -15.49
C ALA A 113 -22.46 18.61 -14.05
N SER A 114 -23.54 17.88 -13.71
CA SER A 114 -23.93 17.66 -12.32
C SER A 114 -22.94 16.69 -11.67
N LEU A 115 -21.90 17.24 -11.08
CA LEU A 115 -20.88 16.43 -10.42
C LEU A 115 -21.43 15.82 -9.11
N HIS A 116 -21.87 14.58 -9.18
CA HIS A 116 -21.90 13.71 -8.00
C HIS A 116 -20.49 13.14 -7.81
N THR A 117 -19.57 13.95 -7.28
CA THR A 117 -18.19 13.51 -7.06
C THR A 117 -18.08 12.58 -5.86
N LEU A 118 -17.27 11.53 -5.98
CA LEU A 118 -16.70 10.90 -4.79
C LEU A 118 -15.66 11.86 -4.23
N ASN A 119 -15.93 12.47 -3.08
CA ASN A 119 -14.88 13.16 -2.33
C ASN A 119 -13.97 12.10 -1.71
N ILE A 120 -12.90 11.74 -2.42
CA ILE A 120 -11.99 10.68 -2.01
C ILE A 120 -11.09 11.20 -0.90
N VAL A 121 -11.16 10.57 0.27
CA VAL A 121 -10.22 10.80 1.38
C VAL A 121 -8.91 10.09 1.08
N ILE A 122 -7.80 10.79 1.25
CA ILE A 122 -6.46 10.23 1.05
C ILE A 122 -6.14 9.25 2.18
N PRO A 123 -5.71 8.00 1.87
CA PRO A 123 -5.30 7.04 2.87
C PRO A 123 -4.08 7.55 3.65
N VAL A 124 -4.13 7.45 4.98
CA VAL A 124 -2.95 7.77 5.80
C VAL A 124 -1.81 6.85 5.41
N GLY A 125 -0.65 7.46 5.16
CA GLY A 125 0.57 6.72 4.81
C GLY A 125 0.67 6.24 3.36
N VAL A 126 -0.27 6.57 2.46
CA VAL A 126 -0.26 6.10 1.06
C VAL A 126 1.08 6.32 0.36
N SER A 127 1.63 7.54 0.44
CA SER A 127 2.92 7.81 -0.17
C SER A 127 4.03 6.95 0.43
N PHE A 128 4.06 6.80 1.76
CA PHE A 128 5.11 6.05 2.45
C PHE A 128 5.13 4.58 2.04
N TYR A 129 4.01 3.86 2.18
CA TYR A 129 4.00 2.43 1.85
C TYR A 129 4.18 2.18 0.35
N THR A 130 3.67 3.06 -0.51
CA THR A 130 3.86 2.93 -1.96
C THR A 130 5.32 3.15 -2.37
N PHE A 131 6.04 4.13 -1.80
CA PHE A 131 7.46 4.31 -2.09
C PHE A 131 8.31 3.17 -1.52
N HIS A 132 7.95 2.67 -0.33
CA HIS A 132 8.63 1.51 0.27
C HIS A 132 8.46 0.25 -0.59
N SER A 133 7.24 -0.02 -1.04
CA SER A 133 6.88 -1.07 -1.99
C SER A 133 7.67 -0.98 -3.29
N MET A 134 7.71 0.19 -3.93
CA MET A 134 8.47 0.39 -5.16
C MET A 134 9.98 0.21 -4.94
N SER A 135 10.52 0.64 -3.80
CA SER A 135 11.93 0.42 -3.48
C SER A 135 12.27 -1.06 -3.49
N TYR A 136 11.43 -1.89 -2.87
CA TYR A 136 11.60 -3.34 -2.87
C TYR A 136 11.62 -3.92 -4.28
N THR A 137 10.63 -3.61 -5.13
CA THR A 137 10.57 -4.18 -6.49
C THR A 137 11.70 -3.67 -7.40
N ILE A 138 12.13 -2.42 -7.23
CA ILE A 138 13.28 -1.84 -7.93
C ILE A 138 14.58 -2.54 -7.49
N ASP A 139 14.78 -2.77 -6.21
CA ASP A 139 16.01 -3.39 -5.69
C ASP A 139 16.10 -4.88 -6.09
N VAL A 140 14.98 -5.60 -6.09
CA VAL A 140 14.91 -6.97 -6.64
C VAL A 140 15.17 -6.96 -8.15
N TYR A 141 14.62 -6.00 -8.90
CA TYR A 141 14.91 -5.85 -10.33
C TYR A 141 16.40 -5.61 -10.59
N ARG A 142 17.05 -4.77 -9.76
CA ARG A 142 18.48 -4.44 -9.81
C ARG A 142 19.40 -5.53 -9.23
N ARG A 143 18.85 -6.65 -8.75
CA ARG A 143 19.59 -7.74 -8.09
C ARG A 143 20.38 -7.29 -6.86
N LYS A 144 19.92 -6.23 -6.18
CA LYS A 144 20.47 -5.79 -4.90
C LYS A 144 19.88 -6.57 -3.72
N LEU A 145 18.65 -7.07 -3.90
CA LEU A 145 17.93 -7.90 -2.96
C LEU A 145 17.44 -9.18 -3.64
N GLU A 146 17.45 -10.28 -2.90
CA GLU A 146 16.70 -11.46 -3.29
C GLU A 146 15.20 -11.25 -3.01
N PRO A 147 14.30 -11.82 -3.83
CA PRO A 147 12.87 -11.79 -3.53
C PRO A 147 12.56 -12.42 -2.19
N VAL A 148 11.64 -11.82 -1.44
CA VAL A 148 11.13 -12.40 -0.20
C VAL A 148 10.45 -13.75 -0.44
N ARG A 149 10.62 -14.68 0.51
CA ARG A 149 10.16 -16.07 0.37
C ARG A 149 8.71 -16.27 0.80
N SER A 150 8.17 -15.35 1.60
CA SER A 150 6.78 -15.41 2.05
C SER A 150 6.17 -14.02 2.11
N LEU A 151 4.86 -13.94 1.93
CA LEU A 151 4.11 -12.69 2.03
C LEU A 151 4.17 -12.11 3.46
N LEU A 152 4.28 -12.98 4.48
CA LEU A 152 4.49 -12.61 5.89
C LEU A 152 5.83 -11.92 6.16
N ASP A 153 6.82 -12.09 5.29
CA ASP A 153 8.11 -11.41 5.41
C ASP A 153 8.12 -10.04 4.73
N LEU A 154 7.14 -9.79 3.86
CA LEU A 154 6.98 -8.54 3.12
C LEU A 154 5.95 -7.59 3.76
N ALA A 155 4.85 -8.14 4.24
CA ALA A 155 3.71 -7.41 4.79
C ALA A 155 3.93 -6.98 6.24
#